data_AF-A0A9D7HC66-F1
#
_entry.id   AF-A0A9D7HC66-F1
#
_cell.length_a   1.000
_cell.length_b   1.000
_cell.length_c   1.000
_cell.angle_alpha   90.00
_cell.angle_beta   90.00
_cell.angle_gamma   90.00
#
_symmetry.space_group_name_H-M   'P 1'
#
loop_
_entity.id
_entity.type
_entity.pdbx_description
1 polymer ?
#
loop_
_entity_poly.entity_id
_entity_poly.type
_entity_poly.pdbx_seq_one_letter_code
_entity_poly.pdbx_strand_id
1 'polypeptide(L)'
;MRQFFFALAFVVSACATPHARADETDINYAERVVACVTAAEGDEALLNACQGAASRPCMETDGGASTMGMVMCLSAEGDAWVSLMEAAQVRLSASNPDAADALIRAQQQWREYWDAECSYSVARWGQGSGARVEYAACMAHLTADRAVELLVIEKLGD
;
A
#
# COMPACT_ATOMS: atom_id res chain seq x y z
N MET A 1 62.74 -35.17 17.98
CA MET A 1 62.78 -33.89 18.75
C MET A 1 62.56 -32.78 17.74
N ARG A 2 61.52 -31.94 17.75
CA ARG A 2 60.62 -31.48 18.81
C ARG A 2 59.37 -30.96 18.07
N GLN A 3 58.20 -31.50 18.39
CA GLN A 3 56.91 -31.09 17.83
C GLN A 3 56.55 -29.71 18.38
N PHE A 4 56.13 -28.77 17.53
CA PHE A 4 55.47 -27.54 17.95
C PHE A 4 54.08 -27.50 17.32
N PHE A 5 53.09 -27.96 18.10
CA PHE A 5 51.68 -27.75 17.84
C PHE A 5 51.36 -26.27 18.10
N PHE A 6 51.13 -25.49 17.04
CA PHE A 6 50.48 -24.18 17.18
C PHE A 6 48.96 -24.40 17.07
N ALA A 7 48.28 -24.42 18.21
CA ALA A 7 46.83 -24.40 18.27
C ALA A 7 46.35 -22.98 17.90
N LEU A 8 45.82 -22.82 16.68
CA LEU A 8 45.19 -21.59 16.23
C LEU A 8 43.78 -21.52 16.84
N ALA A 9 43.64 -20.79 17.95
CA ALA A 9 42.35 -20.52 18.56
C ALA A 9 41.57 -19.50 17.69
N PHE A 10 40.58 -19.99 16.95
CA PHE A 10 39.65 -19.17 16.18
C PHE A 10 38.61 -18.58 17.15
N VAL A 11 38.80 -17.33 17.58
CA VAL A 11 37.80 -16.60 18.36
C VAL A 11 36.72 -16.11 17.39
N VAL A 12 35.61 -16.83 17.32
CA VAL A 12 34.39 -16.37 16.63
C VAL A 12 33.78 -15.27 17.49
N SER A 13 34.14 -14.01 17.18
CA SER A 13 33.47 -12.84 17.74
C SER A 13 32.09 -12.73 17.11
N ALA A 14 31.06 -13.14 17.86
CA ALA A 14 29.67 -12.91 17.48
C ALA A 14 29.41 -11.40 17.55
N CYS A 15 29.47 -10.72 16.40
CA CYS A 15 28.84 -9.42 16.25
C CYS A 15 27.33 -9.63 16.42
N ALA A 16 26.82 -9.44 17.64
CA ALA A 16 25.42 -9.17 17.85
C ALA A 16 25.14 -7.84 17.15
N THR A 17 24.73 -7.90 15.89
CA THR A 17 24.15 -6.75 15.21
C THR A 17 22.92 -6.38 16.04
N PRO A 18 22.89 -5.18 16.65
CA PRO A 18 21.63 -4.65 17.12
C PRO A 18 20.74 -4.65 15.88
N HIS A 19 19.67 -5.43 15.92
CA HIS A 19 18.59 -5.22 14.97
C HIS A 19 18.10 -3.83 15.32
N ALA A 20 18.48 -2.85 14.52
CA ALA A 20 17.84 -1.55 14.51
C ALA A 20 16.37 -1.85 14.19
N ARG A 21 15.55 -1.97 15.23
CA ARG A 21 14.14 -1.66 15.06
C ARG A 21 14.14 -0.17 14.78
N ALA A 22 13.89 0.17 13.52
CA ALA A 22 13.35 1.47 13.22
C ALA A 22 12.00 1.55 13.94
N ASP A 23 12.03 2.04 15.17
CA ASP A 23 10.89 2.64 15.83
C ASP A 23 10.82 4.05 15.25
N GLU A 24 10.16 4.17 14.11
CA GLU A 24 10.01 5.44 13.39
C GLU A 24 8.51 5.62 13.14
N THR A 25 7.83 6.14 14.16
CA THR A 25 6.47 6.70 14.08
C THR A 25 5.53 5.92 13.16
N ASP A 26 4.93 4.87 13.69
CA ASP A 26 3.75 4.21 13.12
C ASP A 26 2.59 5.24 13.12
N ILE A 27 2.64 6.22 12.21
CA ILE A 27 1.43 6.86 11.73
C ILE A 27 0.64 5.69 11.20
N ASN A 28 -0.40 5.27 11.90
CA ASN A 28 -1.15 4.12 11.43
C ASN A 28 -2.00 4.56 10.22
N TYR A 29 -1.37 4.56 9.05
CA TYR A 29 -1.93 4.94 7.76
C TYR A 29 -3.18 4.10 7.49
N ALA A 30 -3.09 2.80 7.77
CA ALA A 30 -4.20 1.88 7.68
C ALA A 30 -5.36 2.29 8.60
N GLU A 31 -5.12 2.59 9.88
CA GLU A 31 -6.16 3.07 10.79
C GLU A 31 -6.83 4.35 10.29
N ARG A 32 -6.08 5.31 9.72
CA ARG A 32 -6.66 6.55 9.20
C ARG A 32 -7.60 6.29 8.02
N VAL A 33 -7.18 5.48 7.06
CA VAL A 33 -8.03 5.11 5.91
C VAL A 33 -9.23 4.31 6.38
N VAL A 34 -9.03 3.29 7.22
CA VAL A 34 -10.09 2.44 7.76
C VAL A 34 -11.10 3.24 8.57
N ALA A 35 -10.65 4.17 9.43
CA ALA A 35 -11.54 5.03 10.21
C ALA A 35 -12.40 5.92 9.30
N CYS A 36 -11.82 6.50 8.26
CA CYS A 36 -12.57 7.29 7.28
C CYS A 36 -13.60 6.43 6.53
N VAL A 37 -13.17 5.29 5.99
CA VAL A 37 -14.04 4.36 5.24
C VAL A 37 -15.17 3.83 6.11
N THR A 38 -14.91 3.54 7.38
CA THR A 38 -15.93 3.12 8.34
C THR A 38 -16.96 4.24 8.57
N ALA A 39 -16.51 5.49 8.73
CA ALA A 39 -17.40 6.63 8.93
C ALA A 39 -18.22 6.99 7.68
N ALA A 40 -17.78 6.57 6.49
CA ALA A 40 -18.52 6.78 5.25
C ALA A 40 -19.76 5.88 5.13
N GLU A 41 -19.85 4.78 5.90
CA GLU A 41 -21.01 3.87 5.95
C GLU A 41 -21.49 3.35 4.58
N GLY A 42 -20.57 3.26 3.60
CA GLY A 42 -20.87 2.81 2.24
C GLY A 42 -21.44 3.90 1.32
N ASP A 43 -21.57 5.15 1.77
CA ASP A 43 -21.90 6.28 0.91
C ASP A 43 -20.73 6.58 -0.05
N GLU A 44 -21.01 6.53 -1.35
CA GLU A 44 -19.98 6.67 -2.39
C GLU A 44 -19.26 8.01 -2.33
N ALA A 45 -19.97 9.12 -2.05
CA ALA A 45 -19.35 10.44 -1.99
C ALA A 45 -18.43 10.56 -0.77
N LEU A 46 -18.84 10.03 0.38
CA LEU A 46 -18.02 10.00 1.59
C LEU A 46 -16.82 9.05 1.46
N LEU A 47 -16.98 7.90 0.81
CA LEU A 47 -15.90 6.97 0.53
C LEU A 47 -14.83 7.60 -0.37
N ASN A 48 -15.25 8.29 -1.44
CA ASN A 48 -14.33 9.04 -2.31
C ASN A 48 -13.59 10.16 -1.55
N ALA A 49 -14.24 10.78 -0.56
CA ALA A 49 -13.60 11.80 0.27
C ALA A 49 -12.49 11.24 1.20
N CYS A 50 -12.39 9.92 1.37
CA CYS A 50 -11.34 9.28 2.14
C CYS A 50 -10.01 9.18 1.40
N GLN A 51 -9.98 9.43 0.08
CA GLN A 51 -8.74 9.52 -0.66
C GLN A 51 -7.89 10.68 -0.12
N GLY A 52 -6.64 10.39 0.21
CA GLY A 52 -5.72 11.32 0.85
C GLY A 52 -5.84 11.39 2.38
N ALA A 53 -6.73 10.62 3.02
CA ALA A 53 -6.94 10.70 4.47
C ALA A 53 -5.69 10.40 5.31
N ALA A 54 -4.76 9.62 4.75
CA ALA A 54 -3.50 9.27 5.41
C ALA A 54 -2.31 9.99 4.79
N SER A 55 -2.23 10.05 3.46
CA SER A 55 -1.09 10.63 2.74
C SER A 55 -1.01 12.15 2.85
N ARG A 56 -2.13 12.88 2.86
CA ARG A 56 -2.13 14.35 2.99
C ARG A 56 -1.52 14.82 4.33
N PRO A 57 -2.01 14.39 5.50
CA PRO A 57 -1.40 14.79 6.76
C PRO A 57 0.03 14.24 6.92
N CYS A 58 0.37 13.10 6.28
CA CYS A 58 1.74 12.60 6.26
C CYS A 58 2.71 13.55 5.54
N MET A 59 2.31 14.11 4.39
CA MET A 59 3.15 15.04 3.64
C MET A 59 3.38 16.38 4.37
N GLU A 60 2.56 16.70 5.37
CA GLU A 60 2.70 17.89 6.23
C GLU A 60 3.72 17.69 7.37
N THR A 61 4.20 16.47 7.58
CA THR A 61 5.23 16.17 8.60
C THR A 61 6.65 16.50 8.11
N ASP A 62 7.60 16.57 9.05
CA ASP A 62 9.01 16.80 8.74
C ASP A 62 9.54 15.69 7.80
N GLY A 63 9.99 16.10 6.61
CA GLY A 63 10.47 15.18 5.57
C GLY A 63 9.39 14.59 4.68
N GLY A 64 8.10 14.69 5.04
CA GLY A 64 6.96 14.20 4.25
C GLY A 64 6.82 14.86 2.88
N ALA A 65 7.20 16.14 2.76
CA ALA A 65 7.20 16.87 1.50
C ALA A 65 8.43 16.60 0.60
N SER A 66 9.40 15.81 1.06
CA SER A 66 10.50 15.36 0.18
C SER A 66 9.98 14.36 -0.85
N THR A 67 10.66 14.19 -2.00
CA THR A 67 10.25 13.17 -2.98
C THR A 67 10.14 11.78 -2.35
N MET A 68 11.08 11.40 -1.49
CA MET A 68 11.02 10.11 -0.79
C MET A 68 9.84 10.08 0.19
N GLY A 69 9.64 11.15 0.96
CA GLY A 69 8.51 11.30 1.87
C GLY A 69 7.17 11.13 1.16
N MET A 70 6.98 11.83 0.03
CA MET A 70 5.76 11.75 -0.77
C MET A 70 5.50 10.32 -1.26
N VAL A 71 6.52 9.63 -1.76
CA VAL A 71 6.42 8.22 -2.18
C VAL A 71 5.99 7.34 -1.00
N MET A 72 6.63 7.49 0.17
CA MET A 72 6.28 6.70 1.36
C MET A 72 4.84 6.98 1.82
N CYS A 73 4.43 8.25 1.89
CA CYS A 73 3.08 8.64 2.28
C CYS A 73 2.02 8.05 1.33
N LEU A 74 2.24 8.14 0.02
CA LEU A 74 1.32 7.63 -1.01
C LEU A 74 1.27 6.10 -1.01
N SER A 75 2.43 5.44 -0.95
CA SER A 75 2.50 3.97 -0.91
C SER A 75 1.82 3.41 0.34
N ALA A 76 2.04 4.01 1.51
CA ALA A 76 1.41 3.54 2.75
C ALA A 76 -0.13 3.69 2.73
N GLU A 77 -0.64 4.78 2.14
CA GLU A 77 -2.08 4.90 1.91
C GLU A 77 -2.57 3.89 0.86
N GLY A 78 -1.84 3.70 -0.24
CA GLY A 78 -2.15 2.71 -1.27
C GLY A 78 -2.26 1.30 -0.69
N ASP A 79 -1.33 0.88 0.18
CA ASP A 79 -1.34 -0.43 0.83
C ASP A 79 -2.59 -0.63 1.72
N ALA A 80 -3.05 0.44 2.38
CA ALA A 80 -4.30 0.41 3.15
C ALA A 80 -5.51 0.21 2.22
N TRP A 81 -5.55 0.90 1.07
CA TRP A 81 -6.59 0.70 0.08
C TRP A 81 -6.55 -0.69 -0.57
N VAL A 82 -5.36 -1.26 -0.84
CA VAL A 82 -5.22 -2.64 -1.32
C VAL A 82 -5.87 -3.60 -0.32
N SER A 83 -5.55 -3.46 0.96
CA SER A 83 -6.09 -4.31 2.02
C SER A 83 -7.62 -4.25 2.08
N LEU A 84 -8.20 -3.06 1.94
CA LEU A 84 -9.65 -2.86 1.89
C LEU A 84 -10.28 -3.47 0.64
N MET A 85 -9.69 -3.24 -0.53
CA MET A 85 -10.15 -3.79 -1.81
C MET A 85 -10.15 -5.32 -1.80
N GLU A 86 -9.07 -5.94 -1.35
CA GLU A 86 -8.96 -7.40 -1.28
C GLU A 86 -9.97 -8.00 -0.29
N ALA A 87 -10.15 -7.37 0.87
CA ALA A 87 -11.15 -7.79 1.83
C ALA A 87 -12.59 -7.69 1.28
N ALA A 88 -12.91 -6.61 0.58
CA ALA A 88 -14.21 -6.44 -0.09
C ALA A 88 -14.41 -7.49 -1.19
N GLN A 89 -13.39 -7.75 -2.01
CA GLN A 89 -13.44 -8.80 -3.03
C GLN A 89 -13.74 -10.18 -2.43
N VAL A 90 -13.10 -10.54 -1.30
CA VAL A 90 -13.32 -11.82 -0.60
C VAL A 90 -14.77 -11.91 -0.12
N ARG A 91 -15.29 -10.87 0.52
CA ARG A 91 -16.66 -10.83 1.04
C ARG A 91 -17.70 -10.89 -0.09
N LEU A 92 -17.52 -10.12 -1.16
CA LEU A 92 -18.39 -10.16 -2.36
C LEU A 92 -18.40 -11.54 -3.02
N SER A 93 -17.22 -12.18 -3.14
CA SER A 93 -17.13 -13.52 -3.72
C SER A 93 -17.85 -14.56 -2.85
N ALA A 94 -17.83 -14.38 -1.53
CA ALA A 94 -18.53 -15.26 -0.59
C ALA A 94 -20.05 -15.02 -0.57
N SER A 95 -20.50 -13.77 -0.71
CA SER A 95 -21.93 -13.42 -0.71
C SER A 95 -22.64 -13.75 -2.03
N ASN A 96 -21.92 -13.76 -3.15
CA ASN A 96 -22.45 -14.14 -4.46
C ASN A 96 -21.54 -15.16 -5.20
N PRO A 97 -21.61 -16.46 -4.82
CA PRO A 97 -20.76 -17.49 -5.41
C PRO A 97 -20.92 -17.64 -6.94
N ASP A 98 -22.12 -17.39 -7.47
CA ASP A 98 -22.40 -17.48 -8.91
C ASP A 98 -21.66 -16.40 -9.72
N ALA A 99 -21.36 -15.25 -9.10
CA ALA A 99 -20.61 -14.15 -9.71
C ALA A 99 -19.11 -14.15 -9.36
N ALA A 100 -18.67 -14.97 -8.39
CA ALA A 100 -17.30 -14.94 -7.85
C ALA A 100 -16.23 -15.09 -8.93
N ASP A 101 -16.37 -16.05 -9.83
CA ASP A 101 -15.43 -16.27 -10.94
C ASP A 101 -15.33 -15.06 -11.88
N ALA A 102 -16.44 -14.36 -12.11
CA ALA A 102 -16.45 -13.15 -12.93
C ALA A 102 -15.75 -12.00 -12.21
N LEU A 103 -15.97 -11.83 -10.90
CA LEU A 103 -15.28 -10.83 -10.08
C LEU A 103 -13.77 -11.08 -10.02
N ILE A 104 -13.34 -12.33 -9.85
CA ILE A 104 -11.91 -12.71 -9.86
C ILE A 104 -11.27 -12.35 -11.20
N ARG A 105 -11.92 -12.68 -12.32
CA ARG A 105 -11.44 -12.32 -13.66
C ARG A 105 -11.39 -10.80 -13.86
N ALA A 106 -12.41 -10.07 -13.41
CA ALA A 106 -12.42 -8.61 -13.47
C ALA A 106 -11.24 -8.01 -12.68
N GLN A 107 -10.95 -8.54 -11.49
CA GLN A 107 -9.82 -8.10 -10.67
C GLN A 107 -8.45 -8.41 -11.27
N GLN A 108 -8.33 -9.54 -11.98
CA GLN A 108 -7.11 -9.85 -12.73
C GLN A 108 -6.87 -8.83 -13.85
N GLN A 109 -7.88 -8.57 -14.68
CA GLN A 109 -7.75 -7.57 -15.76
C GLN A 109 -7.57 -6.16 -15.24
N TRP A 110 -8.21 -5.81 -14.12
CA TRP A 110 -8.01 -4.52 -13.47
C TRP A 110 -6.56 -4.34 -13.03
N ARG A 111 -5.88 -5.37 -12.49
CA ARG A 111 -4.45 -5.28 -12.14
C ARG A 111 -3.55 -5.07 -13.36
N GLU A 112 -3.88 -5.68 -14.50
CA GLU A 112 -3.15 -5.42 -15.76
C GLU A 112 -3.33 -3.97 -16.22
N TYR A 113 -4.56 -3.45 -16.14
CA TYR A 113 -4.84 -2.04 -16.43
C TYR A 113 -4.11 -1.10 -15.47
N TRP A 114 -4.16 -1.39 -14.17
CA TRP A 114 -3.52 -0.60 -13.10
C TRP A 114 -2.03 -0.40 -13.35
N ASP A 115 -1.29 -1.48 -13.62
CA ASP A 115 0.15 -1.39 -13.91
C ASP A 115 0.44 -0.64 -15.23
N ALA A 116 -0.34 -0.92 -16.27
CA ALA A 116 -0.19 -0.27 -17.57
C ALA A 116 -0.49 1.24 -17.52
N GLU A 117 -1.56 1.63 -16.84
CA GLU A 117 -1.98 3.02 -16.69
C GLU A 117 -0.96 3.81 -15.86
N CYS A 118 -0.48 3.26 -14.74
CA CYS A 118 0.50 3.97 -13.93
C CYS A 118 1.87 4.06 -14.60
N SER A 119 2.24 3.07 -15.42
CA SER A 119 3.39 3.17 -16.32
C SER A 119 3.20 4.27 -17.38
N TYR A 120 1.99 4.37 -17.96
CA TYR A 120 1.65 5.44 -18.90
C TYR A 120 1.69 6.82 -18.24
N SER A 121 1.18 6.97 -17.00
CA SER A 121 1.18 8.25 -16.31
C SER A 121 2.61 8.79 -16.12
N VAL A 122 3.54 7.92 -15.72
CA VAL A 122 4.96 8.28 -15.64
C VAL A 122 5.51 8.71 -17.01
N ALA A 123 5.21 7.95 -18.07
CA ALA A 123 5.68 8.27 -19.41
C ALA A 123 5.14 9.61 -19.94
N ARG A 124 3.92 9.98 -19.55
CA ARG A 124 3.27 11.24 -19.94
C ARG A 124 3.91 12.47 -19.27
N TRP A 125 4.31 12.37 -18.00
CA TRP A 125 4.79 13.52 -17.22
C TRP A 125 6.32 13.66 -17.17
N GLY A 126 7.06 12.65 -17.62
CA GLY A 126 8.51 12.72 -17.81
C GLY A 126 9.34 11.98 -16.75
N GLN A 127 10.66 11.99 -16.94
CA GLN A 127 11.60 11.24 -16.09
C GLN A 127 12.13 12.08 -14.91
N GLY A 128 12.73 11.41 -13.91
CA GLY A 128 13.38 12.07 -12.77
C GLY A 128 12.84 11.59 -11.42
N SER A 129 13.16 12.31 -10.34
CA SER A 129 12.69 11.95 -9.00
C SER A 129 11.16 12.04 -8.86
N GLY A 130 10.53 12.99 -9.57
CA GLY A 130 9.06 13.15 -9.60
C GLY A 130 8.32 11.97 -10.24
N ALA A 131 8.96 11.21 -11.13
CA ALA A 131 8.36 10.02 -11.75
C ALA A 131 7.93 8.97 -10.71
N ARG A 132 8.68 8.83 -9.60
CA ARG A 132 8.32 7.89 -8.53
C ARG A 132 7.10 8.37 -7.73
N VAL A 133 6.99 9.68 -7.53
CA VAL A 133 5.82 10.28 -6.87
C VAL A 133 4.58 10.08 -7.73
N GLU A 134 4.70 10.32 -9.04
CA GLU A 134 3.62 10.12 -10.01
C GLU A 134 3.15 8.66 -10.03
N TYR A 135 4.08 7.71 -10.12
CA TYR A 135 3.73 6.29 -10.08
C TYR A 135 3.01 5.94 -8.77
N ALA A 136 3.55 6.33 -7.62
CA ALA A 136 2.93 6.05 -6.32
C ALA A 136 1.53 6.68 -6.18
N ALA A 137 1.35 7.91 -6.67
CA ALA A 137 0.07 8.61 -6.65
C ALA A 137 -0.98 7.91 -7.52
N CYS A 138 -0.60 7.53 -8.75
CA CYS A 138 -1.48 6.77 -9.64
C CYS A 138 -1.91 5.44 -9.02
N MET A 139 -0.93 4.70 -8.46
CA MET A 139 -1.19 3.39 -7.88
C MET A 139 -2.16 3.49 -6.70
N ALA A 140 -1.95 4.47 -5.81
CA ALA A 140 -2.84 4.73 -4.67
C ALA A 140 -4.24 5.15 -5.12
N HIS A 141 -4.35 6.08 -6.07
CA HIS A 141 -5.63 6.59 -6.59
C HIS A 141 -6.47 5.48 -7.23
N LEU A 142 -5.91 4.75 -8.20
CA LEU A 142 -6.64 3.68 -8.88
C LEU A 142 -7.05 2.54 -7.93
N THR A 143 -6.23 2.25 -6.92
CA THR A 143 -6.58 1.26 -5.88
C THR A 143 -7.73 1.76 -5.02
N ALA A 144 -7.72 3.03 -4.62
CA ALA A 144 -8.80 3.63 -3.85
C ALA A 144 -10.12 3.61 -4.64
N ASP A 145 -10.10 4.03 -5.91
CA ASP A 145 -11.28 3.98 -6.79
C ASP A 145 -11.87 2.57 -6.86
N ARG A 146 -11.00 1.56 -7.04
CA ARG A 146 -11.45 0.17 -7.09
C ARG A 146 -11.98 -0.33 -5.76
N ALA A 147 -11.35 0.04 -4.65
CA ALA A 147 -11.84 -0.28 -3.31
C ALA A 147 -13.23 0.32 -3.07
N VAL A 148 -13.42 1.61 -3.41
CA VAL A 148 -14.69 2.33 -3.30
C VAL A 148 -15.78 1.62 -4.11
N GLU A 149 -15.51 1.24 -5.36
CA GLU A 149 -16.46 0.50 -6.18
C GLU A 149 -16.94 -0.79 -5.50
N LEU A 150 -16.00 -1.60 -5.00
CA LEU A 150 -16.35 -2.86 -4.32
C LEU A 150 -17.12 -2.62 -3.01
N LEU A 151 -16.71 -1.63 -2.21
CA LEU A 151 -17.40 -1.28 -0.96
C LEU A 151 -18.83 -0.79 -1.18
N VAL A 152 -19.06 -0.02 -2.25
CA VAL A 152 -20.41 0.42 -2.64
C VAL A 152 -21.26 -0.77 -3.07
N ILE A 153 -20.71 -1.71 -3.86
CA ILE A 153 -21.42 -2.93 -4.26
C ILE A 153 -21.80 -3.76 -3.02
N GLU A 154 -20.91 -3.90 -2.04
CA GLU A 154 -21.22 -4.57 -0.77
C GLU A 154 -22.41 -3.92 -0.08
N LYS A 155 -22.40 -2.59 0.03
CA LYS A 155 -23.48 -1.84 0.69
C LYS A 155 -24.83 -1.99 0.00
N LEU A 156 -24.86 -2.15 -1.31
CA LEU A 156 -26.10 -2.36 -2.08
C LEU A 156 -26.64 -3.80 -1.97
N GLY A 157 -25.80 -4.75 -1.57
CA GLY A 157 -26.18 -6.15 -1.36
C GLY A 157 -26.65 -6.46 0.07
N ASP A 158 -26.39 -5.57 1.03
CA ASP A 158 -26.92 -5.58 2.41
C ASP A 158 -28.40 -5.13 2.46
#